data_AF-A0A961NU84-F1
#
_entry.id   AF-A0A961NU84-F1
#
_cell.length_a   1.000
_cell.length_b   1.000
_cell.length_c   1.000
_cell.angle_alpha   90.00
_cell.angle_beta   90.00
_cell.angle_gamma   90.00
#
_symmetry.space_group_name_H-M   'P 1'
#
loop_
_entity.id
_entity.type
_entity.pdbx_description
1 polymer ?
#
loop_
_entity_poly.entity_id
_entity_poly.type
_entity_poly.pdbx_seq_one_letter_code
_entity_poly.pdbx_strand_id
1 'polypeptide(L)' 'MHPSHFVLHTRGAGEKEWANADLAAGNGDLVAFGRPFLANPDLVERLQTDAALNAADAITFYTRGAKGYTDYPMMARVRS' A
#
# COMPACT_ATOMS: atom_id res chain seq x y z
N MET A 1 29.61 -6.15 2.54
CA MET A 1 28.59 -6.86 1.76
C MET A 1 27.36 -6.94 2.65
N HIS A 2 26.36 -6.07 2.44
CA HIS A 2 25.16 -6.07 3.27
C HIS A 2 24.28 -7.25 2.81
N PRO A 3 23.85 -8.16 3.70
CA PRO A 3 22.93 -9.23 3.34
C PRO A 3 21.62 -8.62 2.83
N SER A 4 21.19 -9.04 1.64
CA SER A 4 19.93 -8.64 1.03
C SER A 4 18.77 -9.24 1.80
N HIS A 5 18.26 -8.51 2.78
CA HIS A 5 17.14 -8.93 3.60
C HIS A 5 15.84 -8.46 2.95
N PHE A 6 15.04 -9.43 2.50
CA PHE A 6 13.65 -9.19 2.14
C PHE A 6 12.82 -9.14 3.42
N VAL A 7 12.32 -7.95 3.74
CA VAL A 7 11.49 -7.73 4.93
C VAL A 7 10.02 -7.67 4.52
N LEU A 8 9.27 -8.71 4.89
CA LEU A 8 7.81 -8.75 4.72
C LEU A 8 7.15 -8.14 5.96
N HIS A 9 6.56 -6.94 5.86
CA HIS A 9 5.81 -6.33 6.94
C HIS A 9 4.37 -6.00 6.53
N THR A 10 3.39 -6.56 7.24
CA THR A 10 1.95 -6.49 6.92
C THR A 10 1.24 -5.36 7.64
N ARG A 11 1.78 -4.14 7.58
CA ARG A 11 1.19 -3.00 8.27
C ARG A 11 0.60 -1.95 7.29
N GLY A 12 -0.22 -1.04 7.82
CA GLY A 12 -1.28 -0.32 7.13
C GLY A 12 -0.85 0.91 6.31
N ALA A 13 -1.83 1.70 5.89
CA ALA A 13 -1.70 2.79 4.93
C ALA A 13 -1.06 4.07 5.51
N GLY A 14 -1.10 4.26 6.84
CA GLY A 14 -0.53 5.43 7.54
C GLY A 14 0.98 5.34 7.80
N GLU A 15 1.70 4.54 7.03
CA GLU A 15 3.04 4.06 7.42
C GLU A 15 4.09 4.28 6.34
N LYS A 16 3.81 5.13 5.34
CA LYS A 16 4.83 5.56 4.37
C LYS A 16 6.10 6.05 5.07
N GLU A 17 5.92 6.85 6.12
CA GLU A 17 7.01 7.43 6.91
C GLU A 17 7.80 6.34 7.65
N TRP A 18 7.11 5.36 8.23
CA TRP A 18 7.74 4.22 8.87
C TRP A 18 8.50 3.35 7.86
N ALA A 19 7.88 3.03 6.72
CA ALA A 19 8.49 2.24 5.65
C ALA A 19 9.77 2.91 5.15
N ASN A 20 9.74 4.23 4.96
CA ASN A 20 10.92 5.01 4.58
C ASN A 20 12.00 4.99 5.68
N ALA A 21 11.62 5.08 6.95
CA ALA A 21 12.57 5.02 8.06
C ALA A 21 13.23 3.64 8.18
N ASP A 22 12.49 2.56 7.97
CA ASP A 22 13.00 1.18 8.05
C ASP A 22 14.00 0.89 6.90
N LEU A 23 13.67 1.33 5.69
CA LEU A 23 14.59 1.29 4.54
C LEU A 23 15.84 2.14 4.78
N ALA A 24 15.68 3.36 5.32
CA ALA A 24 16.80 4.25 5.63
C ALA A 24 17.72 3.69 6.73
N ALA A 25 17.17 2.90 7.66
CA ALA A 25 17.93 2.20 8.69
C ALA A 25 18.70 0.97 8.16
N GLY A 26 18.48 0.57 6.90
CA GLY A 26 19.09 -0.63 6.31
C GLY A 26 18.48 -1.93 6.81
N ASN A 27 17.28 -1.87 7.42
CA ASN A 27 16.62 -3.05 7.96
C ASN A 27 16.07 -3.96 6.86
N GLY A 28 15.86 -3.43 5.65
CA GLY A 28 15.47 -4.20 4.46
C GLY A 28 15.64 -3.41 3.17
N ASP A 29 15.52 -4.12 2.05
CA ASP A 29 15.62 -3.53 0.71
C ASP A 29 14.25 -3.18 0.09
N LEU A 30 13.18 -3.78 0.60
CA LEU A 30 11.81 -3.68 0.07
C LEU A 30 10.78 -3.70 1.20
N VAL A 31 9.66 -3.02 0.98
CA VAL A 31 8.47 -3.05 1.86
C VAL A 31 7.27 -3.49 1.03
N ALA A 32 6.50 -4.46 1.53
CA ALA A 32 5.29 -4.95 0.87
C ALA A 32 4.03 -4.45 1.59
N PHE A 33 3.10 -3.86 0.85
CA PHE A 33 1.81 -3.41 1.39
C PHE A 33 0.71 -4.40 1.02
N GLY A 34 0.03 -4.96 2.02
CA GLY A 34 -1.10 -5.89 1.82
C GLY A 34 -2.45 -5.18 1.76
N ARG A 35 -3.05 -4.94 2.92
CA ARG A 35 -4.38 -4.32 3.06
C ARG A 35 -4.51 -2.95 2.37
N PRO A 36 -3.49 -2.06 2.39
CA PRO A 36 -3.58 -0.80 1.66
C PRO A 36 -3.71 -1.01 0.15
N PHE A 37 -3.03 -2.00 -0.42
CA PHE A 37 -3.05 -2.28 -1.85
C PHE A 37 -4.38 -2.89 -2.30
N LEU A 38 -5.04 -3.66 -1.43
CA LEU A 38 -6.38 -4.17 -1.70
C LEU A 38 -7.41 -3.04 -1.90
N ALA A 39 -7.34 -1.99 -1.07
CA ALA A 39 -8.26 -0.86 -1.14
C ALA A 39 -7.84 0.25 -2.12
N ASN A 40 -6.57 0.24 -2.54
CA ASN A 40 -5.98 1.29 -3.37
C ASN A 40 -5.25 0.62 -4.54
N PRO A 41 -5.94 0.34 -5.66
CA PRO A 41 -5.29 -0.27 -6.83
C PRO A 41 -4.18 0.61 -7.41
N ASP A 42 -4.21 1.92 -7.12
CA ASP A 42 -3.24 2.95 -7.47
C ASP A 42 -2.35 3.37 -6.27
N LEU A 43 -2.15 2.49 -5.29
CA LEU A 43 -1.42 2.80 -4.05
C LEU A 43 -0.05 3.45 -4.30
N VAL A 44 0.70 2.98 -5.30
CA VAL A 44 2.03 3.52 -5.61
C VAL A 44 1.96 5.01 -5.96
N GLU A 45 1.03 5.40 -6.83
CA GLU A 45 0.85 6.81 -7.22
C GLU A 45 0.39 7.65 -6.02
N ARG A 46 -0.49 7.11 -5.17
CA ARG A 46 -0.93 7.78 -3.94
C ARG A 46 0.22 8.01 -2.97
N LEU A 47 1.04 6.99 -2.74
CA LEU A 47 2.21 7.10 -1.87
C LEU A 47 3.25 8.09 -2.44
N GLN A 48 3.44 8.13 -3.76
CA GLN A 48 4.37 9.09 -4.38
C GLN A 48 3.90 10.54 -4.26
N THR A 49 2.59 10.77 -4.33
CA THR A 49 1.98 12.12 -4.35
C THR A 49 1.40 12.55 -3.01
N ASP A 50 1.53 11.73 -1.97
CA ASP A 50 0.91 11.91 -0.65
C ASP A 50 -0.61 12.14 -0.74
N ALA A 51 -1.26 11.49 -1.71
CA ALA A 51 -2.69 11.57 -1.90
C ALA A 51 -3.45 10.72 -0.87
N ALA A 52 -4.69 11.12 -0.59
CA ALA A 52 -5.55 10.42 0.37
C ALA A 52 -5.78 8.96 -0.04
N LEU A 53 -5.64 8.03 0.92
CA LEU A 53 -5.84 6.61 0.70
C LEU A 53 -7.31 6.23 0.98
N ASN A 54 -7.85 5.34 0.15
CA ASN A 54 -9.13 4.70 0.41
C ASN A 54 -9.05 3.87 1.69
N ALA A 55 -10.09 3.95 2.52
CA ALA A 55 -10.23 3.11 3.69
C ALA A 55 -10.58 1.67 3.25
N ALA A 56 -9.83 0.70 3.76
CA ALA A 56 -10.09 -0.70 3.48
C ALA A 56 -11.30 -1.21 4.29
N ASP A 57 -12.29 -1.79 3.62
CA ASP A 57 -13.43 -2.42 4.28
C ASP A 57 -13.11 -3.88 4.64
N ALA A 58 -12.74 -4.11 5.90
CA ALA A 58 -12.36 -5.42 6.39
C ALA A 58 -13.46 -6.48 6.29
N ILE A 59 -14.73 -6.07 6.25
CA ILE A 59 -15.88 -7.00 6.13
C ILE A 59 -15.88 -7.64 4.73
N THR A 60 -15.34 -6.94 3.74
CA THR A 60 -15.32 -7.39 2.35
C THR A 60 -14.06 -8.14 1.94
N PHE A 61 -13.06 -8.28 2.81
CA PHE A 61 -11.78 -8.93 2.44
C PHE A 61 -11.95 -10.38 1.99
N TYR A 62 -12.94 -11.07 2.55
CA TYR A 62 -13.22 -12.47 2.24
C TYR A 62 -14.66 -12.64 1.76
N THR A 63 -15.09 -11.80 0.82
CA THR A 63 -16.42 -11.91 0.20
C THR A 63 -16.35 -12.61 -1.16
N ARG A 64 -17.47 -13.17 -1.60
CA ARG A 64 -17.63 -13.65 -2.98
C ARG A 64 -18.18 -12.50 -3.83
N GLY A 65 -17.48 -12.14 -4.88
CA GLY A 65 -17.91 -11.13 -5.86
C GLY A 65 -16.98 -9.93 -5.95
N ALA A 66 -17.37 -8.93 -6.74
CA ALA A 66 -16.54 -7.76 -7.05
C ALA A 66 -16.40 -6.75 -5.89
N LYS A 67 -17.36 -6.76 -4.94
CA LYS A 67 -17.47 -5.77 -3.88
C LYS A 67 -16.31 -5.88 -2.90
N GLY A 68 -15.59 -4.78 -2.67
CA GLY A 68 -14.40 -4.73 -1.84
C GLY A 68 -13.21 -5.53 -2.39
N TYR A 69 -13.21 -5.80 -3.69
CA TYR A 69 -12.14 -6.53 -4.38
C TYR A 69 -11.67 -5.78 -5.63
N THR A 70 -12.57 -5.50 -6.57
CA THR A 70 -12.25 -4.82 -7.85
C THR A 70 -12.97 -3.49 -8.03
N ASP A 71 -13.76 -3.06 -7.06
CA ASP A 71 -14.64 -1.88 -7.13
C ASP A 71 -14.09 -0.65 -6.38
N TYR A 72 -12.89 -0.75 -5.79
CA TYR A 72 -12.25 0.40 -5.16
C TYR A 72 -11.92 1.48 -6.19
N PRO A 73 -12.26 2.75 -5.93
CA PRO A 73 -12.03 3.83 -6.89
C PRO A 73 -10.55 4.18 -7.00
N MET A 74 -10.08 4.37 -8.23
CA MET A 74 -8.79 5.01 -8.53
C MET A 74 -8.88 6.53 -8.39
N MET A 75 -7.75 7.19 -8.13
CA MET A 75 -7.66 8.64 -8.23
C MET A 75 -7.94 9.12 -9.65
N ALA A 76 -8.57 10.28 -9.76
CA ALA A 76 -8.76 10.92 -11.05
C ALA A 76 -7.40 11.35 -11.63
N ARG A 77 -7.00 10.73 -12.75
CA ARG A 77 -5.81 11.15 -13.48
C ARG A 77 -6.10 12.44 -14.22
N VAL A 78 -5.56 13.56 -13.76
CA VAL A 78 -5.54 14.80 -14.53
C VAL A 78 -4.57 14.58 -15.70
N ARG A 79 -5.09 14.50 -16.94
CA ARG A 79 -4.25 14.45 -18.13
C ARG A 79 -3.88 15.89 -18.48
N SER A 80 -2.60 16.24 -18.29
CA SER A 80 -1.96 17.46 -18.81
C SER A 80 -1.59 17.29 -20.27
#